data_AF-A0A958X443-F1
#
_entry.id   AF-A0A958X443-F1
#
_cell.length_a   1.000
_cell.length_b   1.000
_cell.length_c   1.000
_cell.angle_alpha   90.00
_cell.angle_beta   90.00
_cell.angle_gamma   90.00
#
_symmetry.space_group_name_H-M   'P 1'
#
loop_
_entity.id
_entity.type
_entity.pdbx_description
1 polymer ?
#
loop_
_entity_poly.entity_id
_entity_poly.type
_entity_poly.pdbx_seq_one_letter_code
_entity_poly.pdbx_strand_id
1 'polypeptide(L)'
;MAFRIYTRTGDKGETALFGGRRVPKSHLRVDAYGTIDELNAFTGAFRDSVLDADLKEKLGVVQHRLFSIGAHLATDPAKNNSDADIFKEDVEWLEADMDSMEKVLPPLRHFILPGGHDTVSKCHICRTVCRRAERLTVAIDQAGEPVEELVLQYLNRLSDWFFVLSRKLAKDLHAEEVIWRKRNS
;
A
#
# COMPACT_ATOMS: atom_id res chain seq x y z
N MET A 1 27.56 18.01 -5.54
CA MET A 1 26.92 18.44 -6.80
C MET A 1 25.44 18.20 -6.69
N ALA A 2 24.59 19.17 -7.03
CA ALA A 2 23.13 18.97 -7.00
C ALA A 2 22.73 17.99 -8.12
N PHE A 3 22.05 16.91 -7.77
CA PHE A 3 21.47 16.00 -8.76
C PHE A 3 20.42 16.77 -9.58
N ARG A 4 20.59 16.82 -10.90
CA ARG A 4 19.51 17.29 -11.77
C ARG A 4 18.42 16.22 -11.80
N ILE A 5 17.21 16.60 -11.42
CA ILE A 5 16.06 15.70 -11.37
C ILE A 5 15.71 15.17 -12.78
N TYR A 6 15.78 16.02 -13.81
CA TYR A 6 15.54 15.61 -15.19
C TYR A 6 16.85 15.35 -15.95
N THR A 7 16.95 14.18 -16.60
CA THR A 7 18.13 13.74 -17.35
C THR A 7 17.86 13.52 -18.85
N ARG A 8 16.58 13.49 -19.27
CA ARG A 8 16.11 13.15 -20.63
C ARG A 8 16.42 11.73 -21.10
N THR A 9 17.04 10.89 -20.27
CA THR A 9 17.42 9.52 -20.67
C THR A 9 16.21 8.60 -20.89
N GLY A 10 15.06 8.95 -20.29
CA GLY A 10 13.80 8.20 -20.40
C GLY A 10 12.80 8.78 -21.41
N ASP A 11 13.18 9.76 -22.23
CA ASP A 11 12.28 10.42 -23.19
C ASP A 11 11.82 9.47 -24.30
N LYS A 12 12.59 8.41 -24.56
CA LYS A 12 12.24 7.35 -25.53
C LYS A 12 11.36 6.24 -24.93
N GLY A 13 10.80 6.44 -23.73
CA GLY A 13 9.88 5.48 -23.10
C GLY A 13 10.55 4.37 -22.29
N GLU A 14 11.84 4.47 -22.00
CA GLU A 14 12.58 3.52 -21.18
C GLU A 14 12.98 4.12 -19.82
N THR A 15 13.31 3.26 -18.87
CA THR A 15 13.90 3.63 -17.57
C THR A 15 14.95 2.61 -17.17
N ALA A 16 15.79 2.93 -16.18
CA ALA A 16 16.73 1.99 -15.60
C ALA A 16 16.20 1.50 -14.25
N LEU A 17 16.19 0.18 -14.05
CA LEU A 17 16.07 -0.42 -12.73
C LEU A 17 17.32 -0.14 -11.90
N PHE A 18 17.22 -0.24 -10.58
CA PHE A 18 18.39 -0.27 -9.72
C PHE A 18 19.24 -1.49 -10.10
N GLY A 19 20.55 -1.29 -10.30
CA GLY A 19 21.43 -2.26 -10.97
C GLY A 19 21.70 -1.97 -12.46
N GLY A 20 21.01 -1.00 -13.06
CA GLY A 20 21.34 -0.42 -14.37
C GLY A 20 20.74 -1.12 -15.58
N ARG A 21 19.95 -2.19 -15.39
CA ARG A 21 19.18 -2.81 -16.47
C ARG A 21 18.12 -1.85 -16.97
N ARG A 22 18.09 -1.59 -18.28
CA ARG A 22 17.07 -0.76 -18.90
C ARG A 22 15.86 -1.58 -19.30
N VAL A 23 14.68 -1.04 -19.04
CA VAL A 23 13.38 -1.64 -19.37
C VAL A 23 12.43 -0.58 -19.93
N PRO A 24 11.42 -0.95 -20.74
CA PRO A 24 10.33 -0.04 -21.08
C PRO A 24 9.63 0.45 -19.81
N LYS A 25 9.11 1.68 -19.82
CA LYS A 25 8.33 2.23 -18.68
C LYS A 25 7.02 1.47 -18.42
N SER A 26 6.55 0.68 -19.37
CA SER A 26 5.40 -0.22 -19.24
C SER A 26 5.76 -1.61 -18.69
N HIS A 27 7.01 -1.85 -18.31
CA HIS A 27 7.45 -3.12 -17.73
C HIS A 27 6.75 -3.37 -16.38
N LEU A 28 6.39 -4.62 -16.08
CA LEU A 28 5.61 -4.97 -14.88
C LEU A 28 6.24 -4.46 -13.57
N ARG A 29 7.56 -4.62 -13.40
CA ARG A 29 8.29 -4.03 -12.26
C ARG A 29 8.08 -2.52 -12.10
N VAL A 30 8.14 -1.78 -13.21
CA VAL A 30 7.93 -0.33 -13.23
C VAL A 30 6.51 0.02 -12.81
N ASP A 31 5.53 -0.72 -13.31
CA ASP A 31 4.12 -0.53 -12.94
C ASP A 31 3.87 -0.85 -11.47
N ALA A 32 4.48 -1.93 -10.94
CA ALA A 32 4.32 -2.32 -9.55
C ALA A 32 4.94 -1.31 -8.57
N TYR A 33 6.23 -0.97 -8.70
CA TYR A 33 6.83 0.00 -7.78
C TYR A 33 6.25 1.41 -7.98
N GLY A 34 5.79 1.74 -9.19
CA GLY A 34 5.05 2.98 -9.44
C GLY A 34 3.68 3.01 -8.73
N THR A 35 2.98 1.88 -8.69
CA THR A 35 1.72 1.75 -7.94
C THR A 35 1.95 1.74 -6.42
N ILE A 36 3.09 1.21 -5.95
CA ILE A 36 3.52 1.34 -4.55
C ILE A 36 3.78 2.80 -4.18
N ASP A 37 4.43 3.56 -5.07
CA ASP A 37 4.64 5.01 -4.87
C ASP A 37 3.30 5.77 -4.85
N GLU A 38 2.36 5.41 -5.73
CA GLU A 38 1.00 5.96 -5.71
C GLU A 38 0.28 5.65 -4.38
N LEU A 39 0.37 4.41 -3.87
CA LEU A 39 -0.15 4.06 -2.55
C LEU A 39 0.51 4.91 -1.45
N ASN A 40 1.82 5.10 -1.52
CA ASN A 40 2.57 5.87 -0.53
C ASN A 40 2.13 7.35 -0.53
N ALA A 41 1.92 7.94 -1.71
CA ALA A 41 1.40 9.28 -1.85
C ALA A 41 -0.02 9.42 -1.29
N PHE A 42 -0.93 8.48 -1.59
CA PHE A 42 -2.27 8.46 -0.99
C PHE A 42 -2.22 8.26 0.53
N THR A 43 -1.30 7.44 1.03
CA THR A 43 -1.10 7.24 2.47
C THR A 43 -0.63 8.53 3.15
N GLY A 44 0.26 9.30 2.51
CA GLY A 44 0.65 10.63 2.97
C GLY A 44 -0.52 11.62 3.03
N ALA A 45 -1.31 11.70 1.95
CA ALA A 45 -2.49 12.56 1.91
C ALA A 45 -3.55 12.18 2.96
N PHE A 46 -3.71 10.88 3.22
CA PHE A 46 -4.56 10.37 4.29
C PHE A 46 -3.98 10.74 5.67
N ARG A 47 -2.69 10.51 5.91
CA ARG A 47 -1.99 10.87 7.15
C ARG A 47 -2.13 12.35 7.50
N ASP A 48 -2.02 13.24 6.51
CA ASP A 48 -2.13 14.68 6.72
C ASP A 48 -3.56 15.11 7.10
N SER A 49 -4.57 14.30 6.76
CA SER A 49 -5.98 14.54 7.10
C SER A 49 -6.42 14.00 8.46
N VAL A 50 -5.55 13.26 9.15
CA VAL A 50 -5.82 12.71 10.49
C VAL A 50 -5.44 13.75 11.56
N LEU A 51 -6.14 13.75 12.70
CA LEU A 51 -5.76 14.58 13.87
C LEU A 51 -5.04 13.76 14.96
N ASP A 52 -5.36 12.48 15.06
CA ASP A 52 -4.76 11.55 16.02
C ASP A 52 -3.26 11.34 15.75
N ALA A 53 -2.43 11.58 16.77
CA ALA A 53 -0.97 11.54 16.65
C ALA A 53 -0.42 10.11 16.53
N ASP A 54 -1.01 9.16 17.25
CA ASP A 54 -0.63 7.74 17.18
C ASP A 54 -0.85 7.20 15.77
N LEU A 55 -2.04 7.44 15.19
CA LEU A 55 -2.34 7.04 13.83
C LEU A 55 -1.43 7.71 12.80
N LYS A 56 -1.01 8.97 13.00
CA LYS A 56 -0.02 9.62 12.12
C LYS A 56 1.34 8.92 12.16
N GLU A 57 1.76 8.44 13.32
CA GLU A 57 2.99 7.69 13.48
C GLU A 57 2.89 6.33 12.79
N LYS A 58 1.79 5.59 13.03
CA LYS A 58 1.50 4.31 12.35
C LYS A 58 1.52 4.44 10.83
N LEU A 59 0.84 5.47 10.29
CA LEU A 59 0.86 5.73 8.85
C LEU A 59 2.26 6.10 8.36
N GLY A 60 3.05 6.82 9.16
CA GLY A 60 4.46 7.08 8.87
C GLY A 60 5.27 5.80 8.72
N VAL A 61 5.11 4.85 9.65
CA VAL A 61 5.76 3.52 9.57
C VAL A 61 5.36 2.81 8.27
N VAL A 62 4.07 2.80 7.92
CA VAL A 62 3.60 2.24 6.64
C VAL A 62 4.27 2.91 5.45
N GLN A 63 4.37 4.25 5.41
CA GLN A 63 5.04 4.96 4.31
C GLN A 63 6.53 4.56 4.17
N HIS A 64 7.23 4.34 5.28
CA HIS A 64 8.60 3.83 5.26
C HIS A 64 8.69 2.42 4.69
N ARG A 65 7.79 1.50 5.09
CA ARG A 65 7.74 0.13 4.55
C ARG A 65 7.41 0.10 3.07
N LEU A 66 6.46 0.92 2.63
CA LEU A 66 6.15 1.06 1.21
C LEU A 66 7.35 1.57 0.41
N PHE A 67 8.15 2.48 0.97
CA PHE A 67 9.38 2.92 0.32
C PHE A 67 10.41 1.79 0.19
N SER A 68 10.65 1.02 1.25
CA SER A 68 11.54 -0.16 1.22
C SER A 68 11.08 -1.21 0.20
N ILE A 69 9.77 -1.51 0.16
CA ILE A 69 9.16 -2.42 -0.82
C ILE A 69 9.35 -1.89 -2.25
N GLY A 70 9.08 -0.60 -2.48
CA GLY A 70 9.26 0.03 -3.79
C GLY A 70 10.71 -0.05 -4.27
N ALA A 71 11.68 0.19 -3.38
CA ALA A 71 13.10 0.07 -3.69
C ALA A 71 13.51 -1.37 -4.04
N HIS A 72 12.99 -2.36 -3.32
CA HIS A 72 13.21 -3.78 -3.63
C HIS A 72 12.65 -4.13 -5.03
N LEU A 73 11.40 -3.76 -5.32
CA LEU A 73 10.77 -4.03 -6.61
C LEU A 73 11.44 -3.30 -7.79
N ALA A 74 12.00 -2.12 -7.54
CA ALA A 74 12.77 -1.35 -8.51
C ALA A 74 14.15 -1.94 -8.82
N THR A 75 14.59 -2.97 -8.09
CA THR A 75 15.91 -3.57 -8.29
C THR A 75 15.88 -4.73 -9.29
N ASP A 76 16.92 -4.81 -10.13
CA ASP A 76 17.11 -5.89 -11.09
C ASP A 76 17.31 -7.24 -10.36
N PRO A 77 16.40 -8.22 -10.55
CA PRO A 77 16.49 -9.51 -9.87
C PRO A 77 17.76 -10.29 -10.23
N ALA A 78 18.37 -10.01 -11.39
CA ALA A 78 19.59 -10.69 -11.82
C ALA A 78 20.87 -10.19 -11.11
N LYS A 79 20.80 -9.04 -10.43
CA LYS A 79 21.98 -8.37 -9.86
C LYS A 79 21.98 -8.28 -8.34
N ASN A 80 20.95 -8.78 -7.66
CA ASN A 80 20.76 -8.47 -6.25
C ASN A 80 20.63 -9.70 -5.33
N ASN A 81 21.44 -9.66 -4.27
CA ASN A 81 21.46 -10.53 -3.10
C ASN A 81 20.91 -9.81 -1.84
N SER A 82 20.24 -8.65 -1.98
CA SER A 82 19.70 -7.93 -0.83
C SER A 82 18.19 -8.18 -0.71
N ASP A 83 17.82 -8.86 0.36
CA ASP A 83 16.43 -9.00 0.80
C ASP A 83 15.78 -7.62 0.93
N ALA A 84 14.47 -7.55 0.72
CA ALA A 84 13.68 -6.38 1.05
C ALA A 84 13.87 -6.06 2.53
N ASP A 85 13.95 -4.76 2.86
CA ASP A 85 13.91 -4.29 4.25
C ASP A 85 12.46 -4.34 4.75
N ILE A 86 11.93 -5.57 4.82
CA ILE A 86 10.63 -5.93 5.39
C ILE A 86 10.82 -7.23 6.18
N PHE A 87 10.28 -7.27 7.38
CA PHE A 87 10.45 -8.40 8.27
C PHE A 87 9.09 -8.99 8.67
N LYS A 88 9.12 -10.19 9.24
CA LYS A 88 7.91 -10.86 9.71
C LYS A 88 7.18 -10.01 10.76
N GLU A 89 7.93 -9.30 11.59
CA GLU A 89 7.44 -8.40 12.62
C GLU A 89 6.60 -7.27 12.05
N ASP A 90 6.84 -6.83 10.80
CA ASP A 90 6.04 -5.79 10.16
C ASP A 90 4.64 -6.31 9.77
N VAL A 91 4.53 -7.59 9.41
CA VAL A 91 3.24 -8.26 9.16
C VAL A 91 2.52 -8.51 10.49
N GLU A 92 3.23 -9.03 11.49
CA GLU A 92 2.68 -9.28 12.82
C GLU A 92 2.21 -7.99 13.50
N TRP A 93 2.89 -6.86 13.25
CA TRP A 93 2.47 -5.55 13.73
C TRP A 93 1.12 -5.11 13.14
N LEU A 94 0.90 -5.33 11.83
CA LEU A 94 -0.40 -5.04 11.21
C LEU A 94 -1.51 -5.91 11.81
N GLU A 95 -1.24 -7.19 12.02
CA GLU A 95 -2.17 -8.14 12.63
C GLU A 95 -2.54 -7.73 14.06
N ALA A 96 -1.54 -7.43 14.89
CA ALA A 96 -1.76 -7.01 16.28
C ALA A 96 -2.56 -5.69 16.39
N ASP A 97 -2.32 -4.73 15.49
CA ASP A 97 -3.06 -3.47 15.47
C ASP A 97 -4.51 -3.69 15.00
N MET A 98 -4.75 -4.56 14.02
CA MET A 98 -6.11 -4.98 13.63
C MET A 98 -6.84 -5.64 14.80
N ASP A 99 -6.22 -6.62 15.47
CA ASP A 99 -6.80 -7.31 16.63
C ASP A 99 -7.18 -6.32 17.74
N SER A 100 -6.37 -5.27 17.94
CA SER A 100 -6.65 -4.19 18.89
C SER A 100 -7.87 -3.37 18.49
N MET A 101 -7.96 -2.97 17.22
CA MET A 101 -9.10 -2.21 16.69
C MET A 101 -10.40 -3.02 16.74
N GLU A 102 -10.34 -4.31 16.40
CA GLU A 102 -11.52 -5.18 16.36
C GLU A 102 -12.16 -5.39 17.73
N LYS A 103 -11.40 -5.38 18.83
CA LYS A 103 -11.93 -5.50 20.20
C LYS A 103 -12.98 -4.45 20.55
N VAL A 104 -12.91 -3.27 19.92
CA VAL A 104 -13.86 -2.18 20.16
C VAL A 104 -14.84 -1.98 19.03
N LEU A 105 -14.68 -2.66 17.89
CA LEU A 105 -15.57 -2.50 16.75
C LEU A 105 -16.85 -3.32 16.93
N PRO A 106 -18.01 -2.80 16.49
CA PRO A 106 -19.19 -3.64 16.38
C PRO A 106 -18.94 -4.76 15.34
N PRO A 107 -19.54 -5.95 15.52
CA PRO A 107 -19.42 -7.04 14.56
C PRO A 107 -19.81 -6.60 13.14
N LEU A 108 -19.01 -6.96 12.14
CA LEU A 108 -19.34 -6.69 10.73
C LEU A 108 -20.42 -7.66 10.26
N ARG A 109 -21.66 -7.17 10.15
CA ARG A 109 -22.81 -7.99 9.71
C ARG A 109 -23.20 -7.79 8.25
N HIS A 110 -22.76 -6.69 7.65
CA HIS A 110 -23.14 -6.30 6.30
C HIS A 110 -21.92 -5.75 5.55
N PHE A 111 -21.97 -5.82 4.21
CA PHE A 111 -21.02 -5.07 3.40
C PHE A 111 -21.25 -3.57 3.59
N ILE A 112 -20.15 -2.85 3.77
CA ILE A 112 -20.13 -1.40 3.89
C ILE A 112 -19.69 -0.78 2.57
N LEU A 113 -20.35 0.30 2.17
CA LEU A 113 -19.89 1.13 1.07
C LEU A 113 -18.71 1.98 1.54
N PRO A 114 -17.66 2.13 0.71
CA PRO A 114 -16.51 2.93 1.10
C PRO A 114 -16.87 4.41 1.10
N GLY A 115 -17.01 5.00 2.29
CA GLY A 115 -17.39 6.41 2.42
C GLY A 115 -17.92 6.76 3.81
N GLY A 116 -18.77 7.79 3.87
CA GLY A 116 -19.41 8.27 5.10
C GLY A 116 -18.66 9.42 5.80
N HIS A 117 -17.36 9.56 5.55
CA HIS A 117 -16.54 10.68 6.01
C HIS A 117 -15.31 10.86 5.10
N ASP A 118 -14.76 12.07 4.99
CA ASP A 118 -13.60 12.35 4.12
C ASP A 118 -12.37 11.49 4.49
N THR A 119 -11.98 11.51 5.77
CA THR A 119 -10.89 10.67 6.31
C THR A 119 -11.11 9.16 6.09
N VAL A 120 -12.35 8.68 6.26
CA VAL A 120 -12.70 7.26 6.02
C VAL A 120 -12.58 6.92 4.54
N SER A 121 -13.04 7.82 3.66
CA SER A 121 -12.96 7.66 2.21
C SER A 121 -11.51 7.60 1.73
N LYS A 122 -10.62 8.46 2.26
CA LYS A 122 -9.17 8.43 1.99
C LYS A 122 -8.53 7.12 2.42
N CYS A 123 -8.89 6.60 3.59
CA CYS A 123 -8.45 5.30 4.06
C CYS A 123 -8.87 4.17 3.09
N HIS A 124 -10.11 4.19 2.60
CA HIS A 124 -10.56 3.23 1.60
C HIS A 124 -9.88 3.38 0.23
N ILE A 125 -9.52 4.60 -0.19
CA ILE A 125 -8.69 4.79 -1.39
C ILE A 125 -7.37 4.06 -1.22
N CYS A 126 -6.67 4.27 -0.10
CA CYS A 126 -5.42 3.56 0.23
C CYS A 126 -5.61 2.04 0.16
N ARG A 127 -6.68 1.50 0.77
CA ARG A 127 -7.03 0.08 0.67
C ARG A 127 -7.11 -0.41 -0.78
N THR A 128 -7.81 0.32 -1.65
CA THR A 128 -8.02 -0.11 -3.04
C THR A 128 -6.75 -0.02 -3.89
N VAL A 129 -5.93 1.01 -3.68
CA VAL A 129 -4.63 1.17 -4.35
C VAL A 129 -3.66 0.10 -3.86
N CYS A 130 -3.66 -0.23 -2.57
CA CYS A 130 -2.88 -1.33 -2.00
C CYS A 130 -3.19 -2.67 -2.67
N ARG A 131 -4.47 -2.99 -2.85
CA ARG A 131 -4.89 -4.18 -3.60
C ARG A 131 -4.47 -4.13 -5.07
N ARG A 132 -4.36 -2.95 -5.68
CA ARG A 132 -3.84 -2.82 -7.05
C ARG A 132 -2.34 -3.10 -7.09
N ALA A 133 -1.58 -2.54 -6.15
CA ALA A 133 -0.15 -2.81 -6.01
C ALA A 133 0.11 -4.31 -5.79
N GLU A 134 -0.63 -4.94 -4.88
CA GLU A 134 -0.58 -6.38 -4.61
C GLU A 134 -0.74 -7.21 -5.88
N ARG A 135 -1.78 -6.95 -6.70
CA ARG A 135 -2.01 -7.69 -7.96
C ARG A 135 -0.84 -7.55 -8.95
N LEU A 136 -0.22 -6.37 -9.02
CA LEU A 136 0.94 -6.14 -9.89
C LEU A 136 2.17 -6.90 -9.37
N THR A 137 2.38 -6.90 -8.06
CA THR A 137 3.46 -7.66 -7.42
C THR A 137 3.30 -9.16 -7.64
N VAL A 138 2.08 -9.70 -7.48
CA VAL A 138 1.76 -11.10 -7.81
C VAL A 138 2.01 -11.39 -9.30
N ALA A 139 1.65 -10.48 -10.19
CA ALA A 139 1.86 -10.65 -11.63
C ALA A 139 3.35 -10.71 -12.00
N ILE A 140 4.22 -9.98 -11.30
CA ILE A 140 5.68 -10.05 -11.48
C ILE A 140 6.18 -11.44 -11.10
N ASP A 141 5.80 -11.95 -9.94
CA ASP A 141 6.21 -13.27 -9.45
C ASP A 141 5.74 -14.39 -10.40
N GLN A 142 4.48 -14.33 -10.84
CA GLN A 142 3.90 -15.25 -11.82
C GLN A 142 4.55 -15.17 -13.20
N ALA A 143 5.14 -14.03 -13.56
CA ALA A 143 5.89 -13.87 -14.81
C ALA A 143 7.31 -14.47 -14.75
N GLY A 144 7.69 -15.10 -13.64
CA GLY A 144 8.99 -15.74 -13.45
C GLY A 144 10.10 -14.77 -13.04
N GLU A 145 9.74 -13.58 -12.55
CA GLU A 145 10.66 -12.64 -11.93
C GLU A 145 10.43 -12.67 -10.41
N PRO A 146 11.22 -13.41 -9.63
CA PRO A 146 10.92 -13.64 -8.21
C PRO A 146 10.73 -12.34 -7.44
N VAL A 147 9.72 -12.35 -6.56
CA VAL A 147 9.51 -11.34 -5.53
C VAL A 147 9.58 -12.02 -4.17
N GLU A 148 10.13 -11.32 -3.19
CA GLU A 148 10.17 -11.83 -1.82
C GLU A 148 8.77 -12.07 -1.24
N GLU A 149 8.57 -13.24 -0.64
CA GLU A 149 7.27 -13.68 -0.15
C GLU A 149 6.68 -12.72 0.91
N LEU A 150 7.54 -12.18 1.79
CA LEU A 150 7.12 -11.22 2.81
C LEU A 150 6.54 -9.94 2.22
N VAL A 151 6.99 -9.51 1.03
CA VAL A 151 6.41 -8.34 0.34
C VAL A 151 4.95 -8.63 -0.04
N LEU A 152 4.68 -9.83 -0.57
CA LEU A 152 3.32 -10.26 -0.92
C LEU A 152 2.43 -10.35 0.32
N GLN A 153 2.93 -10.97 1.38
CA GLN A 153 2.20 -11.11 2.65
C GLN A 153 1.88 -9.73 3.26
N TYR A 154 2.86 -8.82 3.28
CA TYR A 154 2.69 -7.47 3.82
C TYR A 154 1.64 -6.67 3.04
N LEU A 155 1.66 -6.66 1.70
CA LEU A 155 0.68 -5.92 0.90
C LEU A 155 -0.74 -6.47 1.07
N ASN A 156 -0.90 -7.80 1.10
CA ASN A 156 -2.18 -8.42 1.38
C ASN A 156 -2.70 -7.98 2.76
N ARG A 157 -1.86 -8.09 3.80
CA ARG A 157 -2.22 -7.74 5.18
C ARG A 157 -2.47 -6.24 5.38
N LEU A 158 -1.72 -5.38 4.69
CA LEU A 158 -1.88 -3.93 4.74
C LEU A 158 -3.25 -3.52 4.16
N SER A 159 -3.74 -4.22 3.14
CA SER A 159 -5.06 -3.95 2.59
C SER A 159 -6.18 -4.28 3.58
N ASP A 160 -6.02 -5.34 4.37
CA ASP A 160 -6.92 -5.68 5.48
C ASP A 160 -6.82 -4.62 6.60
N TRP A 161 -5.60 -4.20 6.94
CA TRP A 161 -5.37 -3.17 7.95
C TRP A 161 -6.07 -1.86 7.60
N PHE A 162 -5.97 -1.39 6.36
CA PHE A 162 -6.73 -0.21 5.90
C PHE A 162 -8.25 -0.43 5.98
N PHE A 163 -8.74 -1.65 5.79
CA PHE A 163 -10.16 -1.95 5.94
C PHE A 163 -10.60 -1.85 7.41
N VAL A 164 -9.90 -2.51 8.33
CA VAL A 164 -10.23 -2.46 9.77
C VAL A 164 -10.08 -1.03 10.30
N LEU A 165 -9.02 -0.33 9.90
CA LEU A 165 -8.81 1.08 10.26
C LEU A 165 -9.93 1.98 9.75
N SER A 166 -10.42 1.78 8.52
CA SER A 166 -11.53 2.58 8.00
C SER A 166 -12.80 2.46 8.86
N ARG A 167 -13.07 1.27 9.41
CA ARG A 167 -14.17 1.03 10.34
C ARG A 167 -13.92 1.69 11.70
N LYS A 168 -12.69 1.58 12.21
CA LYS A 168 -12.28 2.23 13.46
C LYS A 168 -12.46 3.74 13.39
N LEU A 169 -12.03 4.34 12.28
CA LEU A 169 -12.22 5.75 12.00
C LEU A 169 -13.70 6.14 11.89
N ALA A 170 -14.51 5.32 11.21
CA ALA A 170 -15.94 5.59 11.11
C ALA A 170 -16.58 5.63 12.51
N LYS A 171 -16.22 4.69 13.39
CA LYS A 171 -16.67 4.68 14.79
C LYS A 171 -16.20 5.91 15.56
N ASP A 172 -14.91 6.23 15.52
CA ASP A 172 -14.31 7.30 16.32
C ASP A 172 -14.77 8.69 15.90
N LEU A 173 -15.00 8.89 14.60
CA LEU A 173 -15.47 10.14 14.02
C LEU A 173 -17.00 10.26 14.01
N HIS A 174 -17.71 9.29 14.60
CA HIS A 174 -19.17 9.19 14.54
C HIS A 174 -19.73 9.28 13.10
N ALA A 175 -18.98 8.75 12.13
CA ALA A 175 -19.39 8.70 10.74
C ALA A 175 -20.39 7.58 10.50
N GLU A 176 -21.29 7.78 9.54
CA GLU A 176 -22.24 6.75 9.13
C GLU A 176 -21.53 5.66 8.30
N GLU A 177 -21.52 4.43 8.81
CA GLU A 177 -21.19 3.26 7.99
C GLU A 177 -22.36 2.98 7.04
N VAL A 178 -22.22 3.39 5.76
CA VAL A 178 -23.28 3.21 4.77
C VAL A 178 -23.38 1.74 4.37
N ILE A 179 -24.42 1.07 4.85
CA ILE A 179 -24.67 -0.34 4.52
C ILE A 179 -25.04 -0.49 3.04
N TRP A 180 -24.34 -1.37 2.34
CA TRP A 180 -24.75 -1.76 0.99
C TRP A 180 -26.07 -2.53 1.04
N ARG A 181 -27.08 -2.02 0.32
CA ARG A 181 -28.38 -2.67 0.17
C ARG A 181 -28.50 -3.26 -1.23
N LYS A 182 -28.85 -4.54 -1.30
CA LYS A 182 -29.16 -5.18 -2.58
C LYS A 182 -30.44 -4.53 -3.12
N ARG A 183 -30.47 -4.18 -4.41
CA ARG A 183 -31.61 -3.47 -5.02
C ARG A 183 -32.94 -4.24 -4.95
N ASN A 184 -32.90 -5.57 -4.85
CA ASN A 184 -34.07 -6.46 -4.91
C ASN A 184 -34.10 -7.49 -3.76
N SER A 185 -33.71 -7.11 -2.53
CA SER A 185 -33.86 -7.95 -1.33
C SER A 185 -35.05 -7.50 -0.50
#